data_AF-A0A916I761-F1
#
_entry.id   AF-A0A916I761-F1
#
_cell.length_a   1.000
_cell.length_b   1.000
_cell.length_c   1.000
_cell.angle_alpha   90.00
_cell.angle_beta   90.00
_cell.angle_gamma   90.00
#
_symmetry.space_group_name_H-M   'P 1'
#
loop_
_entity.id
_entity.type
_entity.pdbx_description
1 polymer ?
#
loop_
_entity_poly.entity_id
_entity_poly.type
_entity_poly.pdbx_seq_one_letter_code
_entity_poly.pdbx_strand_id
1 'polypeptide(L)'
;MSQQPNSHSSHEDEHREAHAHEHDQEHRLIEALKTEEWYKEQARTLSERWGERLDHFDLPCPICQGELLFQGSRRSPIFEFAEGEPGVVHPLKLMAMTFVCNRCGYTADFDTDLFNPARLAELQGASPEQVAELAVRDYRILVPLSGTEKNETLLDLASILAGEHRGEVLALNIAEGQTSPDALHWKVQNYRPSLGDPAVMRLLREEDSDVGAAIVRMASRQQADLILTGWRGWSRAPGAVMGTVLDTVLNEARCDVAVVHDRGIPDVRRILFPTAGGPNTDSALHIAADLAKAFDAELHLLYTAAVGNAEDEKHGQRHLQGMVEMLRAPELAVRYGELVIETRLITGRDFVQSIVAESSAYDLMVIGAPRRTWRGTLRPNTKIARIIRNCTPTAIVISSRRRVIGSWVKRLLAVSRR
;
A
#
# COMPACT_ATOMS: atom_id res chain seq x y z
N MET A 1 15.48 74.98 -4.63
CA MET A 1 14.55 74.28 -5.53
C MET A 1 13.94 73.13 -4.75
N SER A 2 12.69 73.29 -4.36
CA SER A 2 11.88 72.33 -3.60
C SER A 2 11.40 71.20 -4.52
N GLN A 3 11.75 69.96 -4.23
CA GLN A 3 11.12 68.77 -4.82
C GLN A 3 10.02 68.27 -3.86
N GLN A 4 8.80 68.13 -4.39
CA GLN A 4 7.69 67.46 -3.71
C GLN A 4 7.95 65.94 -3.65
N PRO A 5 7.56 65.22 -2.59
CA PRO A 5 7.57 63.76 -2.60
C PRO A 5 6.36 63.22 -3.37
N ASN A 6 6.63 62.28 -4.27
CA ASN A 6 5.65 61.51 -5.04
C ASN A 6 4.74 60.68 -4.11
N SER A 7 3.44 60.96 -4.13
CA SER A 7 2.38 60.16 -3.49
C SER A 7 1.80 59.07 -4.43
N HIS A 8 2.59 58.57 -5.38
CA HIS A 8 2.13 57.58 -6.36
C HIS A 8 2.64 56.15 -6.12
N SER A 9 3.56 55.91 -5.18
CA SER A 9 4.06 54.56 -4.91
C SER A 9 3.23 53.77 -3.90
N SER A 10 2.46 54.43 -3.02
CA SER A 10 1.72 53.72 -1.95
C SER A 10 0.44 53.03 -2.45
N HIS A 11 -0.21 53.56 -3.49
CA HIS A 11 -1.45 52.96 -4.02
C HIS A 11 -1.21 51.75 -4.94
N GLU A 12 -0.08 51.68 -5.64
CA GLU A 12 0.26 50.52 -6.48
C GLU A 12 0.72 49.31 -5.67
N ASP A 13 1.38 49.54 -4.54
CA ASP A 13 1.81 48.46 -3.64
C ASP A 13 0.63 47.87 -2.84
N GLU A 14 -0.32 48.70 -2.37
CA GLU A 14 -1.57 48.21 -1.73
C GLU A 14 -2.45 47.42 -2.71
N HIS A 15 -2.55 47.83 -3.98
CA HIS A 15 -3.29 47.07 -5.00
C HIS A 15 -2.61 45.74 -5.35
N ARG A 16 -1.27 45.69 -5.36
CA ARG A 16 -0.52 44.45 -5.61
C ARG A 16 -0.62 43.46 -4.44
N GLU A 17 -0.58 43.95 -3.21
CA GLU A 17 -0.77 43.11 -2.02
C GLU A 17 -2.20 42.59 -1.92
N ALA A 18 -3.22 43.41 -2.21
CA ALA A 18 -4.62 42.98 -2.25
C ALA A 18 -4.87 41.91 -3.34
N HIS A 19 -4.34 42.11 -4.55
CA HIS A 19 -4.44 41.11 -5.62
C HIS A 19 -3.67 39.82 -5.30
N ALA A 20 -2.51 39.89 -4.65
CA ALA A 20 -1.79 38.70 -4.20
C ALA A 20 -2.57 37.93 -3.12
N HIS A 21 -3.25 38.64 -2.21
CA HIS A 21 -4.06 38.05 -1.15
C HIS A 21 -5.37 37.45 -1.67
N GLU A 22 -6.00 38.05 -2.68
CA GLU A 22 -7.15 37.48 -3.39
C GLU A 22 -6.76 36.23 -4.20
N HIS A 23 -5.63 36.26 -4.90
CA HIS A 23 -5.15 35.13 -5.70
C HIS A 23 -4.74 33.93 -4.83
N ASP A 24 -4.18 34.18 -3.64
CA ASP A 24 -3.89 33.16 -2.62
C ASP A 24 -5.19 32.60 -2.00
N GLN A 25 -6.19 33.45 -1.76
CA GLN A 25 -7.49 33.01 -1.26
C GLN A 25 -8.28 32.19 -2.29
N GLU A 26 -8.22 32.57 -3.57
CA GLU A 26 -8.83 31.85 -4.68
C GLU A 26 -8.13 30.50 -4.92
N HIS A 27 -6.80 30.45 -4.86
CA HIS A 27 -6.04 29.19 -4.88
C HIS A 27 -6.43 28.25 -3.73
N ARG A 28 -6.52 28.75 -2.50
CA ARG A 28 -6.95 27.94 -1.33
C ARG A 28 -8.38 27.43 -1.49
N LEU A 29 -9.28 28.23 -2.06
CA LEU A 29 -10.66 27.81 -2.35
C LEU A 29 -10.70 26.71 -3.42
N ILE A 30 -9.95 26.85 -4.51
CA ILE A 30 -9.84 25.82 -5.56
C ILE A 30 -9.25 24.53 -5.00
N GLU A 31 -8.22 24.62 -4.15
CA GLU A 31 -7.63 23.45 -3.48
C GLU A 31 -8.62 22.80 -2.49
N ALA A 32 -9.37 23.59 -1.73
CA ALA A 32 -10.42 23.09 -0.83
C ALA A 32 -11.55 22.39 -1.61
N LEU A 33 -11.95 22.92 -2.77
CA LEU A 33 -12.95 22.31 -3.65
C LEU A 33 -12.46 20.99 -4.27
N LYS A 34 -11.23 20.98 -4.81
CA LYS A 34 -10.60 19.74 -5.32
C LYS A 34 -10.45 18.68 -4.23
N THR A 35 -10.11 19.11 -3.02
CA THR A 35 -10.06 18.25 -1.84
C THR A 35 -11.43 17.65 -1.54
N GLU A 36 -12.48 18.47 -1.54
CA GLU A 36 -13.85 17.99 -1.34
C GLU A 36 -14.31 16.99 -2.42
N GLU A 37 -14.03 17.26 -3.69
CA GLU A 37 -14.36 16.35 -4.80
C GLU A 37 -13.65 15.02 -4.65
N TRP A 38 -12.36 15.03 -4.29
CA TRP A 38 -11.61 13.81 -4.01
C TRP A 38 -12.26 13.01 -2.87
N TYR A 39 -12.59 13.64 -1.75
CA TYR A 39 -13.25 12.94 -0.63
C TYR A 39 -14.65 12.43 -0.99
N LYS A 40 -15.41 13.13 -1.85
CA LYS A 40 -16.70 12.66 -2.36
C LYS A 40 -16.54 11.40 -3.20
N GLU A 41 -15.51 11.36 -4.05
CA GLU A 41 -15.22 10.20 -4.89
C GLU A 41 -14.73 8.99 -4.07
N GLN A 42 -13.89 9.24 -3.06
CA GLN A 42 -13.50 8.20 -2.10
C GLN A 42 -14.71 7.67 -1.31
N ALA A 43 -15.59 8.58 -0.84
CA ALA A 43 -16.82 8.20 -0.14
C ALA A 43 -17.76 7.38 -1.04
N ARG A 44 -17.88 7.73 -2.33
CA ARG A 44 -18.67 6.98 -3.31
C ARG A 44 -18.12 5.56 -3.48
N THR A 45 -16.82 5.44 -3.72
CA THR A 45 -16.14 4.15 -3.89
C THR A 45 -16.29 3.26 -2.65
N LEU A 46 -16.12 3.83 -1.45
CA LEU A 46 -16.34 3.14 -0.17
C LEU A 46 -17.82 2.73 0.01
N SER A 47 -18.76 3.60 -0.38
CA SER A 47 -20.20 3.31 -0.31
C SER A 47 -20.57 2.12 -1.20
N GLU A 48 -20.05 2.07 -2.43
CA GLU A 48 -20.31 0.97 -3.35
C GLU A 48 -19.75 -0.35 -2.81
N ARG A 49 -18.49 -0.35 -2.34
CA ARG A 49 -17.87 -1.54 -1.73
C ARG A 49 -18.63 -2.05 -0.51
N TRP A 50 -19.04 -1.15 0.38
CA TRP A 50 -19.80 -1.53 1.57
C TRP A 50 -21.23 -1.94 1.26
N GLY A 51 -21.88 -1.33 0.27
CA GLY A 51 -23.19 -1.72 -0.23
C GLY A 51 -23.19 -3.19 -0.67
N GLU A 52 -22.27 -3.55 -1.58
CA GLU A 52 -22.10 -4.95 -2.02
C GLU A 52 -21.84 -5.92 -0.86
N ARG A 53 -21.08 -5.49 0.16
CA ARG A 53 -20.76 -6.31 1.33
C ARG A 53 -21.94 -6.45 2.30
N LEU A 54 -22.83 -5.47 2.37
CA LEU A 54 -23.91 -5.39 3.35
C LEU A 54 -25.27 -5.81 2.78
N ASP A 55 -25.40 -5.97 1.47
CA ASP A 55 -26.65 -6.28 0.75
C ASP A 55 -27.41 -7.52 1.27
N HIS A 56 -26.73 -8.42 1.98
CA HIS A 56 -27.30 -9.68 2.48
C HIS A 56 -27.41 -9.72 4.01
N PHE A 57 -27.36 -8.57 4.69
CA PHE A 57 -27.28 -8.49 6.15
C PHE A 57 -28.31 -7.55 6.76
N ASP A 58 -29.21 -8.12 7.56
CA ASP A 58 -30.17 -7.37 8.35
C ASP A 58 -29.53 -6.92 9.67
N LEU A 59 -29.24 -5.63 9.80
CA LEU A 59 -28.78 -5.05 11.07
C LEU A 59 -30.00 -4.57 11.87
N PRO A 60 -30.33 -5.13 13.04
CA PRO A 60 -31.48 -4.67 13.80
C PRO A 60 -31.20 -3.33 14.49
N CYS A 61 -32.21 -2.46 14.45
CA CYS A 61 -32.23 -1.21 15.16
C CYS A 61 -32.29 -1.47 16.67
N PRO A 62 -31.37 -0.90 17.47
CA PRO A 62 -31.34 -1.11 18.92
C PRO A 62 -32.56 -0.53 19.65
N ILE A 63 -33.29 0.39 19.01
CA ILE A 63 -34.46 1.07 19.60
C ILE A 63 -35.76 0.32 19.33
N CYS A 64 -36.00 -0.08 18.08
CA CYS A 64 -37.31 -0.57 17.66
C CYS A 64 -37.32 -1.96 17.02
N GLN A 65 -36.15 -2.61 16.93
CA GLN A 65 -35.95 -3.90 16.26
C GLN A 65 -36.38 -3.90 14.77
N GLY A 66 -36.54 -2.72 14.17
CA GLY A 66 -36.61 -2.57 12.70
C GLY A 66 -35.23 -2.78 12.07
N GLU A 67 -35.11 -2.61 10.76
CA GLU A 67 -33.86 -2.87 10.04
C GLU A 67 -33.09 -1.56 9.81
N LEU A 68 -31.78 -1.56 10.05
CA LEU A 68 -30.84 -0.48 9.77
C LEU A 68 -30.31 -0.61 8.35
N LEU A 69 -30.84 0.20 7.45
CA LEU A 69 -30.45 0.21 6.04
C LEU A 69 -29.20 1.08 5.84
N PHE A 70 -28.18 0.54 5.21
CA PHE A 70 -26.97 1.29 4.86
C PHE A 70 -27.29 2.42 3.87
N GLN A 71 -26.80 3.62 4.16
CA GLN A 71 -27.03 4.84 3.36
C GLN A 71 -25.78 5.35 2.65
N GLY A 72 -24.68 4.60 2.70
CA GLY A 72 -23.38 5.00 2.18
C GLY A 72 -22.43 5.53 3.25
N SER A 73 -21.19 5.77 2.81
CA SER A 73 -20.19 6.46 3.60
C SER A 73 -20.23 7.96 3.33
N ARG A 74 -20.07 8.77 4.37
CA ARG A 74 -19.99 10.23 4.28
C ARG A 74 -18.85 10.74 5.13
N ARG A 75 -18.29 11.88 4.74
CA ARG A 75 -17.35 12.60 5.59
C ARG A 75 -18.14 13.28 6.70
N SER A 76 -18.02 12.77 7.92
CA SER A 76 -18.63 13.38 9.11
C SER A 76 -17.54 14.01 9.97
N PRO A 77 -17.67 15.29 10.36
CA PRO A 77 -16.79 15.85 11.37
C PRO A 77 -17.17 15.23 12.72
N ILE A 78 -16.35 14.30 13.21
CA ILE A 78 -16.44 13.81 14.59
C ILE A 78 -15.41 14.59 15.40
N PHE A 79 -15.67 14.85 16.66
CA PHE A 79 -14.75 15.60 17.52
C PHE A 79 -14.20 14.65 18.59
N GLU A 80 -12.89 14.51 18.67
CA GLU A 80 -12.23 13.81 19.78
C GLU A 80 -11.57 14.80 20.73
N PHE A 81 -11.46 14.44 22.00
CA PHE A 81 -10.69 15.24 22.95
C PHE A 81 -9.20 15.12 22.64
N ALA A 82 -8.51 16.26 22.59
CA ALA A 82 -7.08 16.31 22.47
C ALA A 82 -6.41 15.59 23.65
N GLU A 83 -5.51 14.64 23.38
CA GLU A 83 -4.72 14.02 24.44
C GLU A 83 -3.83 15.07 25.11
N GLY A 84 -3.97 15.23 26.42
CA GLY A 84 -3.15 16.14 27.23
C GLY A 84 -3.68 17.57 27.36
N GLU A 85 -4.73 17.96 26.63
CA GLU A 85 -5.35 19.29 26.70
C GLU A 85 -6.84 19.22 27.06
N PRO A 86 -7.20 19.37 28.35
CA PRO A 86 -8.59 19.28 28.80
C PRO A 86 -9.50 20.30 28.09
N GLY A 87 -10.53 19.81 27.41
CA GLY A 87 -11.55 20.63 26.76
C GLY A 87 -11.22 21.10 25.34
N VAL A 88 -10.04 20.78 24.82
CA VAL A 88 -9.74 20.99 23.40
C VAL A 88 -10.26 19.79 22.62
N VAL A 89 -10.98 20.05 21.53
CA VAL A 89 -11.45 19.01 20.62
C VAL A 89 -10.82 19.16 19.24
N HIS A 90 -10.39 18.05 18.67
CA HIS A 90 -9.89 18.00 17.31
C HIS A 90 -10.96 17.39 16.38
N PRO A 91 -11.25 18.04 15.24
CA PRO A 91 -12.12 17.46 14.24
C PRO A 91 -11.41 16.26 13.59
N LEU A 92 -11.85 15.06 13.92
CA LEU A 92 -11.59 13.85 13.18
C LEU A 92 -12.36 13.91 11.86
N LYS A 93 -11.60 13.94 10.77
CA LYS A 93 -12.12 13.83 9.40
C LYS A 93 -12.25 12.35 9.05
N LEU A 94 -13.22 11.67 9.65
CA LEU A 94 -13.49 10.25 9.41
C LEU A 94 -14.48 10.07 8.25
N MET A 95 -14.32 8.96 7.52
CA MET A 95 -15.35 8.42 6.65
C MET A 95 -16.27 7.60 7.55
N ALA A 96 -17.46 8.12 7.86
CA ALA A 96 -18.44 7.40 8.66
C ALA A 96 -19.35 6.59 7.73
N MET A 97 -19.74 5.39 8.13
CA MET A 97 -20.79 4.60 7.51
C MET A 97 -22.12 4.93 8.18
N THR A 98 -23.07 5.46 7.41
CA THR A 98 -24.36 5.86 7.95
C THR A 98 -25.40 4.78 7.69
N PHE A 99 -26.20 4.47 8.71
CA PHE A 99 -27.33 3.56 8.65
C PHE A 99 -28.59 4.26 9.15
N VAL A 100 -29.72 4.01 8.52
CA VAL A 100 -31.01 4.57 8.93
C VAL A 100 -32.04 3.47 9.10
N CYS A 101 -32.72 3.48 10.25
CA CYS A 101 -33.75 2.49 10.53
C CYS A 101 -35.00 2.73 9.66
N ASN A 102 -35.43 1.70 8.92
CA ASN A 102 -36.63 1.76 8.09
C ASN A 102 -37.95 1.93 8.86
N ARG A 103 -37.93 1.72 10.19
CA ARG A 103 -39.12 1.76 11.05
C ARG A 103 -39.22 3.01 11.91
N CYS A 104 -38.17 3.39 12.63
CA CYS A 104 -38.20 4.54 13.55
C CYS A 104 -37.32 5.72 13.10
N GLY A 105 -36.60 5.61 11.97
CA GLY A 105 -35.70 6.65 11.48
C GLY A 105 -34.42 6.84 12.32
N TYR A 106 -34.18 5.99 13.31
CA TYR A 106 -32.94 6.02 14.09
C TYR A 106 -31.73 5.93 13.17
N THR A 107 -30.81 6.90 13.31
CA THR A 107 -29.58 6.97 12.52
C THR A 107 -28.42 6.50 13.37
N ALA A 108 -27.60 5.60 12.82
CA ALA A 108 -26.37 5.12 13.44
C ALA A 108 -25.21 5.37 12.49
N ASP A 109 -24.17 6.03 12.99
CA ASP A 109 -22.93 6.25 12.27
C ASP A 109 -21.83 5.37 12.88
N PHE A 110 -21.14 4.60 12.05
CA PHE A 110 -20.01 3.79 12.45
C PHE A 110 -18.73 4.28 11.79
N ASP A 111 -17.63 4.27 12.55
CA ASP A 111 -16.30 4.45 11.96
C ASP A 111 -15.98 3.23 11.07
N THR A 112 -15.63 3.47 9.81
CA THR A 112 -15.18 2.44 8.85
C THR A 112 -14.07 1.54 9.40
N ASP A 113 -13.23 2.01 10.33
CA ASP A 113 -12.15 1.22 10.93
C ASP A 113 -12.59 0.31 12.06
N LEU A 114 -13.61 0.72 12.80
CA LEU A 114 -14.06 0.02 14.00
C LEU A 114 -15.29 -0.85 13.71
N PHE A 115 -15.98 -0.58 12.60
CA PHE A 115 -17.11 -1.37 12.18
C PHE A 115 -16.68 -2.79 11.80
N ASN A 116 -17.06 -3.75 12.65
CA ASN A 116 -16.83 -5.16 12.41
C ASN A 116 -18.17 -5.84 12.06
N PRO A 117 -18.53 -5.94 10.78
CA PRO A 117 -19.80 -6.54 10.36
C PRO A 117 -19.88 -8.01 10.75
N ALA A 118 -18.75 -8.73 10.80
CA ALA A 118 -18.71 -10.14 11.18
C ALA A 118 -19.15 -10.34 12.63
N ARG A 119 -18.70 -9.45 13.53
CA ARG A 119 -19.10 -9.51 14.94
C ARG A 119 -20.58 -9.21 15.12
N LEU A 120 -21.12 -8.28 14.33
CA LEU A 120 -22.56 -7.99 14.34
C LEU A 120 -23.36 -9.18 13.81
N ALA A 121 -22.96 -9.76 12.67
CA ALA A 121 -23.60 -10.93 12.10
C ALA A 121 -23.56 -12.14 13.06
N GLU A 122 -22.44 -12.36 13.76
CA GLU A 122 -22.31 -13.39 14.79
C GLU A 122 -23.33 -13.19 15.93
N LEU A 123 -23.47 -11.96 16.43
CA LEU A 123 -24.44 -11.63 17.47
C LEU A 123 -25.90 -11.80 17.01
N GLN A 124 -26.16 -11.73 15.70
CA GLN A 124 -27.47 -11.97 15.10
C GLN A 124 -27.73 -13.44 14.75
N GLY A 125 -26.80 -14.36 15.07
CA GLY A 125 -26.95 -15.77 14.77
C GLY A 125 -26.75 -16.13 13.30
N ALA A 126 -26.04 -15.29 12.53
CA ALA A 126 -25.67 -15.62 11.16
C ALA A 126 -24.84 -16.91 11.11
N SER A 127 -24.91 -17.62 9.97
CA SER A 127 -24.15 -18.86 9.81
C SER A 127 -22.64 -18.62 9.91
N PRO A 128 -21.85 -19.61 10.36
CA PRO A 128 -20.39 -19.49 10.41
C PRO A 128 -19.74 -19.10 9.08
N GLU A 129 -20.35 -19.49 7.96
CA GLU A 129 -19.89 -19.15 6.60
C GLU A 129 -20.10 -17.66 6.29
N GLN A 130 -21.27 -17.11 6.60
CA GLN A 130 -21.58 -15.68 6.45
C GLN A 130 -20.71 -14.81 7.37
N VAL A 131 -20.51 -15.24 8.62
CA VAL A 131 -19.60 -14.55 9.56
C VAL A 131 -18.17 -14.56 9.02
N ALA A 132 -17.72 -15.68 8.46
CA ALA A 132 -16.39 -15.77 7.87
C ALA A 132 -16.23 -14.86 6.63
N GLU A 133 -17.26 -14.75 5.79
CA GLU A 133 -17.26 -13.84 4.64
C GLU A 133 -17.16 -12.37 5.07
N LEU A 134 -17.96 -11.97 6.07
CA LEU A 134 -17.90 -10.62 6.62
C LEU A 134 -16.60 -10.31 7.38
N ALA A 135 -15.94 -11.33 7.92
CA ALA A 135 -14.68 -11.18 8.63
C ALA A 135 -13.51 -10.89 7.68
N VAL A 136 -13.70 -11.05 6.37
CA VAL A 136 -12.72 -10.65 5.37
C VAL A 136 -12.64 -9.14 5.33
N ARG A 137 -11.63 -8.58 5.98
CA ARG A 137 -11.30 -7.15 5.87
C ARG A 137 -10.65 -6.85 4.52
N ASP A 138 -10.75 -5.61 4.08
CA ASP A 138 -10.07 -5.12 2.89
C ASP A 138 -8.54 -5.24 3.05
N TYR A 139 -7.86 -5.48 1.94
CA TYR A 139 -6.40 -5.58 1.93
C TYR A 139 -5.77 -4.21 2.21
N ARG A 140 -4.92 -4.12 3.23
CA ARG A 140 -4.35 -2.84 3.66
C ARG A 140 -2.86 -2.76 3.37
N ILE A 141 -2.45 -1.77 2.58
CA ILE A 141 -1.04 -1.49 2.30
C ILE A 141 -0.63 -0.21 3.04
N LEU A 142 0.28 -0.33 4.02
CA LEU A 142 0.85 0.82 4.70
C LEU A 142 2.06 1.33 3.91
N VAL A 143 2.05 2.61 3.56
CA VAL A 143 3.12 3.27 2.81
C VAL A 143 3.70 4.41 3.63
N PRO A 144 4.85 4.22 4.29
CA PRO A 144 5.53 5.30 5.01
C PRO A 144 6.14 6.30 4.03
N LEU A 145 5.70 7.56 4.10
CA LEU A 145 6.10 8.64 3.20
C LEU A 145 6.50 9.90 3.99
N SER A 146 7.59 10.54 3.56
CA SER A 146 7.96 11.88 4.03
C SER A 146 7.16 12.98 3.33
N GLY A 147 6.55 12.69 2.18
CA GLY A 147 5.86 13.67 1.33
C GLY A 147 6.81 14.44 0.41
N THR A 148 8.11 14.18 0.49
CA THR A 148 9.18 14.87 -0.28
C THR A 148 9.85 13.95 -1.30
N GLU A 149 9.29 12.77 -1.54
CA GLU A 149 9.80 11.84 -2.54
C GLU A 149 9.72 12.48 -3.94
N LYS A 150 10.75 12.27 -4.75
CA LYS A 150 10.89 12.91 -6.07
C LYS A 150 9.92 12.34 -7.11
N ASN A 151 9.41 11.15 -6.88
CA ASN A 151 8.55 10.41 -7.78
C ASN A 151 7.41 9.75 -6.99
N GLU A 152 6.48 9.17 -7.74
CA GLU A 152 5.27 8.55 -7.22
C GLU A 152 5.34 7.02 -7.19
N THR A 153 6.50 6.42 -7.50
CA THR A 153 6.69 4.96 -7.64
C THR A 153 6.09 4.15 -6.48
N LEU A 154 6.26 4.61 -5.23
CA LEU A 154 5.68 3.93 -4.07
C LEU A 154 4.16 4.00 -4.03
N LEU A 155 3.57 5.15 -4.37
CA LEU A 155 2.11 5.31 -4.42
C LEU A 155 1.52 4.57 -5.62
N ASP A 156 2.21 4.55 -6.76
CA ASP A 156 1.85 3.78 -7.96
C ASP A 156 1.77 2.29 -7.63
N LEU A 157 2.86 1.72 -7.11
CA LEU A 157 2.90 0.30 -6.73
C LEU A 157 1.88 -0.02 -5.64
N ALA A 158 1.70 0.85 -4.65
CA ALA A 158 0.68 0.65 -3.60
C ALA A 158 -0.73 0.69 -4.18
N SER A 159 -1.02 1.63 -5.09
CA SER A 159 -2.33 1.76 -5.71
C SER A 159 -2.67 0.54 -6.54
N ILE A 160 -1.72 0.08 -7.36
CA ILE A 160 -1.87 -1.12 -8.18
C ILE A 160 -2.13 -2.35 -7.31
N LEU A 161 -1.28 -2.58 -6.31
CA LEU A 161 -1.42 -3.74 -5.44
C LEU A 161 -2.70 -3.66 -4.59
N ALA A 162 -3.09 -2.48 -4.11
CA ALA A 162 -4.34 -2.33 -3.39
C ALA A 162 -5.53 -2.58 -4.33
N GLY A 163 -5.52 -2.05 -5.55
CA GLY A 163 -6.56 -2.26 -6.56
C GLY A 163 -6.80 -3.74 -6.86
N GLU A 164 -5.72 -4.50 -7.11
CA GLU A 164 -5.79 -5.95 -7.38
C GLU A 164 -6.37 -6.77 -6.23
N HIS A 165 -6.34 -6.25 -5.00
CA HIS A 165 -6.85 -6.93 -3.81
C HIS A 165 -8.10 -6.26 -3.22
N ARG A 166 -8.78 -5.38 -3.97
CA ARG A 166 -9.91 -4.56 -3.50
C ARG A 166 -9.60 -3.88 -2.15
N GLY A 167 -8.37 -3.42 -2.03
CA GLY A 167 -7.77 -2.89 -0.82
C GLY A 167 -7.76 -1.37 -0.75
N GLU A 168 -7.05 -0.88 0.25
CA GLU A 168 -6.78 0.53 0.49
C GLU A 168 -5.29 0.77 0.79
N VAL A 169 -4.85 1.99 0.48
CA VAL A 169 -3.51 2.50 0.76
C VAL A 169 -3.56 3.41 1.98
N LEU A 170 -2.79 3.07 3.00
CA LEU A 170 -2.62 3.85 4.21
C LEU A 170 -1.30 4.64 4.07
N ALA A 171 -1.39 5.88 3.59
CA ALA A 171 -0.25 6.77 3.45
C ALA A 171 0.12 7.35 4.82
N LEU A 172 1.23 6.89 5.40
CA LEU A 172 1.66 7.24 6.75
C LEU A 172 2.77 8.27 6.72
N ASN A 173 2.54 9.44 7.32
CA ASN A 173 3.60 10.37 7.68
C ASN A 173 3.97 10.19 9.16
N ILE A 174 5.27 10.08 9.43
CA ILE A 174 5.81 10.15 10.80
C ILE A 174 6.63 11.42 10.87
N ALA A 175 6.17 12.38 11.67
CA ALA A 175 6.82 13.66 11.84
C ALA A 175 7.75 13.62 13.08
N GLU A 176 9.01 14.00 12.88
CA GLU A 176 9.94 14.34 13.95
C GLU A 176 9.77 15.86 14.26
N GLY A 177 8.71 16.24 14.97
CA GLY A 177 8.41 17.64 15.33
C GLY A 177 7.61 18.43 14.28
N GLN A 178 7.78 19.77 14.24
CA GLN A 178 6.98 20.70 13.41
C GLN A 178 7.35 20.69 11.91
N THR A 179 7.36 19.52 11.28
CA THR A 179 7.46 19.43 9.82
C THR A 179 6.13 19.86 9.21
N SER A 180 6.15 20.69 8.16
CA SER A 180 4.93 21.23 7.52
C SER A 180 3.95 20.09 7.16
N PRO A 181 2.74 20.07 7.76
CA PRO A 181 1.72 19.04 7.55
C PRO A 181 1.25 18.88 6.10
N ASP A 182 1.54 19.86 5.25
CA ASP A 182 0.87 20.02 3.96
C ASP A 182 1.51 19.20 2.84
N ALA A 183 2.80 18.85 2.94
CA ALA A 183 3.51 18.21 1.83
C ALA A 183 2.94 16.82 1.47
N LEU A 184 2.75 15.92 2.45
CA LEU A 184 2.15 14.61 2.16
C LEU A 184 0.66 14.75 1.80
N HIS A 185 -0.06 15.67 2.47
CA HIS A 185 -1.47 15.91 2.19
C HIS A 185 -1.67 16.34 0.74
N TRP A 186 -0.92 17.36 0.30
CA TRP A 186 -0.84 17.85 -1.06
C TRP A 186 -0.49 16.73 -2.04
N LYS A 187 0.54 15.94 -1.71
CA LYS A 187 1.01 14.85 -2.55
C LYS A 187 -0.07 13.80 -2.79
N VAL A 188 -0.75 13.33 -1.75
CA VAL A 188 -1.83 12.33 -1.88
C VAL A 188 -3.06 12.90 -2.61
N GLN A 189 -3.42 14.16 -2.38
CA GLN A 189 -4.56 14.79 -3.05
C GLN A 189 -4.33 15.02 -4.55
N ASN A 190 -3.10 15.41 -4.90
CA ASN A 190 -2.72 15.68 -6.27
C ASN A 190 -2.10 14.45 -6.95
N TYR A 191 -2.02 13.32 -6.25
CA TYR A 191 -1.52 12.07 -6.79
C TYR A 191 -2.37 11.66 -8.00
N ARG A 192 -1.68 11.38 -9.09
CA ARG A 192 -2.26 10.83 -10.31
C ARG A 192 -1.50 9.53 -10.58
N PRO A 193 -2.19 8.38 -10.51
CA PRO A 193 -1.51 7.11 -10.73
C PRO A 193 -0.95 7.06 -12.16
N SER A 194 0.19 6.41 -12.32
CA SER A 194 0.74 6.12 -13.65
C SER A 194 -0.10 5.10 -14.43
N LEU A 195 -0.93 4.32 -13.73
CA LEU A 195 -1.75 3.27 -14.30
C LEU A 195 -3.10 3.15 -13.57
N GLY A 196 -4.18 3.08 -14.33
CA GLY A 196 -5.54 2.85 -13.82
C GLY A 196 -6.07 3.99 -12.95
N ASP A 197 -7.08 3.69 -12.14
CA ASP A 197 -7.62 4.61 -11.15
C ASP A 197 -6.88 4.49 -9.81
N PRO A 198 -6.75 5.57 -9.03
CA PRO A 198 -6.10 5.49 -7.73
C PRO A 198 -6.92 4.59 -6.80
N ALA A 199 -6.23 3.71 -6.09
CA ALA A 199 -6.87 2.95 -5.02
C ALA A 199 -7.39 3.89 -3.93
N VAL A 200 -8.30 3.38 -3.10
CA VAL A 200 -8.77 4.13 -1.93
C VAL A 200 -7.58 4.48 -1.05
N MET A 201 -7.38 5.76 -0.76
CA MET A 201 -6.26 6.21 0.08
C MET A 201 -6.73 6.88 1.35
N ARG A 202 -6.01 6.63 2.43
CA ARG A 202 -6.19 7.30 3.71
C ARG A 202 -4.87 7.83 4.21
N LEU A 203 -4.89 9.08 4.64
CA LEU A 203 -3.73 9.71 5.26
C LEU A 203 -3.73 9.42 6.76
N LEU A 204 -2.61 8.89 7.23
CA LEU A 204 -2.32 8.67 8.64
C LEU A 204 -1.15 9.55 9.05
N ARG A 205 -1.24 10.08 10.27
CA ARG A 205 -0.19 10.87 10.88
C ARG A 205 0.14 10.30 12.24
N GLU A 206 1.42 10.26 12.55
CA GLU A 206 1.96 9.87 13.85
C GLU A 206 3.13 10.82 14.17
N GLU A 207 3.30 11.17 15.44
CA GLU A 207 4.48 11.89 15.92
C GLU A 207 5.29 10.94 16.81
N ASP A 208 6.50 10.62 16.36
CA ASP A 208 7.42 9.77 17.11
C ASP A 208 8.86 10.08 16.71
N SER A 209 9.77 9.95 17.68
CA SER A 209 11.21 10.07 17.48
C SER A 209 11.86 8.78 16.97
N ASP A 210 11.18 7.63 17.08
CA ASP A 210 11.57 6.38 16.44
C ASP A 210 10.61 6.04 15.29
N VAL A 211 10.98 6.50 14.10
CA VAL A 211 10.24 6.25 12.85
C VAL A 211 10.06 4.76 12.58
N GLY A 212 11.08 3.93 12.84
CA GLY A 212 11.01 2.50 12.57
C GLY A 212 9.97 1.80 13.45
N ALA A 213 10.01 2.08 14.75
CA ALA A 213 9.05 1.54 15.71
C ALA A 213 7.63 2.05 15.42
N ALA A 214 7.48 3.34 15.08
CA ALA A 214 6.20 3.93 14.73
C ALA A 214 5.56 3.26 13.50
N ILE A 215 6.33 2.99 12.43
CA ILE A 215 5.82 2.25 11.26
C ILE A 215 5.28 0.88 11.70
N VAL A 216 6.04 0.14 12.52
CA VAL A 216 5.67 -1.22 12.96
C VAL A 216 4.41 -1.21 13.84
N ARG A 217 4.31 -0.25 14.76
CA ARG A 217 3.12 -0.06 15.59
C ARG A 217 1.92 0.31 14.74
N MET A 218 2.06 1.26 13.82
CA MET A 218 0.97 1.68 12.94
C MET A 218 0.53 0.56 12.01
N ALA A 219 1.45 -0.22 11.44
CA ALA A 219 1.11 -1.41 10.67
C ALA A 219 0.32 -2.43 11.50
N SER A 220 0.67 -2.60 12.78
CA SER A 220 -0.05 -3.51 13.67
C SER A 220 -1.43 -2.98 14.07
N ARG A 221 -1.52 -1.70 14.44
CA ARG A 221 -2.75 -0.99 14.83
C ARG A 221 -3.76 -0.94 13.69
N GLN A 222 -3.29 -0.54 12.51
CA GLN A 222 -4.09 -0.48 11.29
C GLN A 222 -4.24 -1.82 10.61
N GLN A 223 -3.63 -2.87 11.20
CA GLN A 223 -3.82 -4.22 10.76
C GLN A 223 -3.36 -4.40 9.30
N ALA A 224 -2.31 -3.70 8.87
CA ALA A 224 -1.78 -3.76 7.51
C ALA A 224 -1.41 -5.18 7.10
N ASP A 225 -1.71 -5.56 5.86
CA ASP A 225 -1.31 -6.84 5.28
C ASP A 225 0.08 -6.76 4.62
N LEU A 226 0.45 -5.56 4.16
CA LEU A 226 1.75 -5.25 3.56
C LEU A 226 2.26 -3.87 4.03
N ILE A 227 3.54 -3.77 4.34
CA ILE A 227 4.26 -2.50 4.39
C ILE A 227 5.03 -2.34 3.10
N LEU A 228 4.73 -1.30 2.32
CA LEU A 228 5.49 -0.94 1.12
C LEU A 228 6.36 0.28 1.43
N THR A 229 7.67 0.13 1.35
CA THR A 229 8.60 1.20 1.74
C THR A 229 9.79 1.29 0.80
N GLY A 230 10.31 2.51 0.61
CA GLY A 230 11.46 2.77 -0.25
C GLY A 230 12.79 2.48 0.44
N TRP A 231 13.76 1.98 -0.33
CA TRP A 231 15.15 1.85 0.10
C TRP A 231 15.96 3.07 -0.34
N ARG A 232 16.15 4.02 0.60
CA ARG A 232 16.84 5.30 0.37
C ARG A 232 18.37 5.26 0.53
N GLY A 233 18.97 4.08 0.63
CA GLY A 233 20.43 3.90 0.80
C GLY A 233 20.85 3.41 2.18
N TRP A 234 22.15 3.51 2.50
CA TRP A 234 22.75 2.99 3.73
C TRP A 234 22.98 4.11 4.74
N SER A 235 22.76 3.83 6.03
CA SER A 235 23.22 4.71 7.11
C SER A 235 24.61 4.31 7.57
N ARG A 236 25.47 5.28 7.94
CA ARG A 236 26.77 5.02 8.57
C ARG A 236 26.66 4.58 10.05
N ALA A 237 25.45 4.44 10.57
CA ALA A 237 25.21 4.02 11.95
C ALA A 237 25.76 2.59 12.21
N PRO A 238 26.45 2.35 13.35
CA PRO A 238 26.94 1.03 13.71
C PRO A 238 25.80 0.00 13.76
N GLY A 239 25.93 -1.11 13.02
CA GLY A 239 24.94 -2.18 12.99
C GLY A 239 23.79 -1.97 11.99
N ALA A 240 23.66 -0.78 11.40
CA ALA A 240 22.67 -0.54 10.36
C ALA A 240 23.07 -1.21 9.05
N VAL A 241 22.11 -1.94 8.50
CA VAL A 241 22.15 -2.53 7.19
C VAL A 241 21.35 -1.65 6.24
N MET A 242 20.06 -1.78 6.09
CA MET A 242 19.35 -1.03 5.05
C MET A 242 18.94 0.39 5.50
N GLY A 243 19.47 0.83 6.65
CA GLY A 243 19.07 2.04 7.39
C GLY A 243 18.33 1.65 8.66
N THR A 244 18.48 2.42 9.74
CA THR A 244 17.93 2.10 11.07
C THR A 244 16.41 1.88 11.02
N VAL A 245 15.68 2.73 10.30
CA VAL A 245 14.23 2.61 10.11
C VAL A 245 13.86 1.33 9.39
N LEU A 246 14.48 1.06 8.24
CA LEU A 246 14.16 -0.10 7.40
C LEU A 246 14.57 -1.41 8.09
N ASP A 247 15.68 -1.43 8.83
CA ASP A 247 16.08 -2.57 9.62
C ASP A 247 15.08 -2.86 10.73
N THR A 248 14.60 -1.85 11.47
CA THR A 248 13.53 -2.02 12.47
C THR A 248 12.27 -2.61 11.84
N VAL A 249 11.80 -2.03 10.72
CA VAL A 249 10.61 -2.52 10.01
C VAL A 249 10.79 -3.98 9.58
N LEU A 250 11.88 -4.30 8.90
CA LEU A 250 12.16 -5.68 8.48
C LEU A 250 12.26 -6.62 9.68
N ASN A 251 12.88 -6.20 10.77
CA ASN A 251 13.08 -7.02 11.95
C ASN A 251 11.80 -7.27 12.74
N GLU A 252 10.90 -6.29 12.84
CA GLU A 252 9.81 -6.27 13.82
C GLU A 252 8.40 -6.37 13.23
N ALA A 253 8.19 -5.98 11.96
CA ALA A 253 6.88 -5.98 11.32
C ALA A 253 6.22 -7.37 11.33
N ARG A 254 4.94 -7.43 11.74
CA ARG A 254 4.15 -8.67 11.83
C ARG A 254 3.46 -9.07 10.51
N CYS A 255 3.44 -8.16 9.55
CA CYS A 255 2.93 -8.35 8.20
C CYS A 255 4.06 -8.54 7.19
N ASP A 256 3.72 -8.71 5.92
CA ASP A 256 4.70 -8.79 4.85
C ASP A 256 5.30 -7.40 4.60
N VAL A 257 6.55 -7.36 4.13
CA VAL A 257 7.25 -6.11 3.82
C VAL A 257 7.77 -6.17 2.40
N ALA A 258 7.39 -5.19 1.59
CA ALA A 258 7.91 -4.94 0.26
C ALA A 258 8.85 -3.74 0.31
N VAL A 259 10.11 -3.96 -0.05
CA VAL A 259 11.15 -2.93 -0.07
C VAL A 259 11.45 -2.57 -1.51
N VAL A 260 11.21 -1.32 -1.89
CA VAL A 260 11.39 -0.82 -3.25
C VAL A 260 12.71 -0.08 -3.36
N HIS A 261 13.64 -0.60 -4.15
CA HIS A 261 14.78 0.15 -4.63
C HIS A 261 14.41 0.84 -5.94
N ASP A 262 14.04 2.11 -5.79
CA ASP A 262 13.34 2.87 -6.82
C ASP A 262 14.29 3.51 -7.84
N ARG A 263 13.98 3.30 -9.12
CA ARG A 263 14.64 3.89 -10.29
C ARG A 263 13.63 4.41 -11.31
N GLY A 264 12.37 4.54 -10.91
CA GLY A 264 11.22 4.86 -11.76
C GLY A 264 10.58 3.63 -12.41
N ILE A 265 9.30 3.76 -12.78
CA ILE A 265 8.48 2.72 -13.41
C ILE A 265 7.58 3.25 -14.55
N PRO A 266 8.09 4.06 -15.51
CA PRO A 266 7.21 4.77 -16.44
C PRO A 266 6.49 3.87 -17.48
N ASP A 267 7.02 2.68 -17.78
CA ASP A 267 6.42 1.72 -18.72
C ASP A 267 6.95 0.31 -18.39
N VAL A 268 6.17 -0.47 -17.66
CA VAL A 268 6.57 -1.82 -17.22
C VAL A 268 5.98 -2.83 -18.20
N ARG A 269 6.82 -3.44 -19.04
CA ARG A 269 6.39 -4.46 -20.02
C ARG A 269 6.93 -5.84 -19.72
N ARG A 270 8.10 -5.92 -19.07
CA ARG A 270 8.73 -7.18 -18.69
C ARG A 270 9.17 -7.14 -17.24
N ILE A 271 8.63 -8.06 -16.45
CA ILE A 271 8.94 -8.21 -15.03
C ILE A 271 9.83 -9.44 -14.84
N LEU A 272 11.03 -9.24 -14.29
CA LEU A 272 11.93 -10.32 -13.93
C LEU A 272 11.63 -10.84 -12.52
N PHE A 273 11.44 -12.15 -12.41
CA PHE A 273 11.33 -12.86 -11.14
C PHE A 273 12.49 -13.87 -11.00
N PRO A 274 13.65 -13.46 -10.48
CA PRO A 274 14.74 -14.37 -10.20
C PRO A 274 14.43 -15.23 -8.98
N THR A 275 14.58 -16.54 -9.13
CA THR A 275 14.23 -17.52 -8.10
C THR A 275 15.26 -18.63 -7.98
N ALA A 276 15.52 -19.03 -6.74
CA ALA A 276 16.23 -20.26 -6.40
C ALA A 276 15.40 -21.06 -5.38
N GLY A 277 14.09 -20.79 -5.33
CA GLY A 277 13.22 -21.16 -4.22
C GLY A 277 13.54 -20.37 -2.94
N GLY A 278 12.98 -20.85 -1.83
CA GLY A 278 13.11 -20.18 -0.53
C GLY A 278 11.76 -19.76 0.06
N PRO A 279 11.76 -19.28 1.31
CA PRO A 279 10.56 -19.18 2.15
C PRO A 279 9.61 -18.06 1.73
N ASN A 280 10.09 -17.09 0.96
CA ASN A 280 9.33 -15.92 0.53
C ASN A 280 9.03 -15.96 -0.97
N THR A 281 9.41 -17.04 -1.67
CA THR A 281 9.30 -17.16 -3.12
C THR A 281 7.84 -17.07 -3.54
N ASP A 282 6.96 -17.84 -2.89
CA ASP A 282 5.55 -17.93 -3.26
C ASP A 282 4.85 -16.57 -3.07
N SER A 283 5.03 -15.94 -1.90
CA SER A 283 4.49 -14.59 -1.64
C SER A 283 5.03 -13.55 -2.63
N ALA A 284 6.33 -13.64 -2.97
CA ALA A 284 6.92 -12.73 -3.93
C ALA A 284 6.41 -12.97 -5.35
N LEU A 285 6.14 -14.23 -5.72
CA LEU A 285 5.59 -14.60 -7.01
C LEU A 285 4.18 -14.05 -7.18
N HIS A 286 3.35 -14.14 -6.15
CA HIS A 286 2.00 -13.56 -6.18
C HIS A 286 2.03 -12.05 -6.42
N ILE A 287 2.92 -11.32 -5.73
CA ILE A 287 3.09 -9.89 -5.96
C ILE A 287 3.61 -9.61 -7.37
N ALA A 288 4.56 -10.42 -7.88
CA ALA A 288 5.04 -10.28 -9.25
C ALA A 288 3.93 -10.53 -10.28
N ALA A 289 3.05 -11.51 -10.04
CA ALA A 289 1.91 -11.82 -10.90
C ALA A 289 0.80 -10.74 -10.82
N ASP A 290 0.53 -10.19 -9.64
CA ASP A 290 -0.40 -9.05 -9.48
C ASP A 290 0.10 -7.83 -10.27
N LEU A 291 1.39 -7.52 -10.18
CA LEU A 291 2.01 -6.43 -10.94
C LEU A 291 2.00 -6.73 -12.44
N ALA A 292 2.35 -7.95 -12.85
CA ALA A 292 2.34 -8.36 -14.26
C ALA A 292 0.95 -8.20 -14.88
N LYS A 293 -0.09 -8.62 -14.16
CA LYS A 293 -1.48 -8.48 -14.61
C LYS A 293 -1.87 -7.02 -14.73
N ALA A 294 -1.60 -6.22 -13.71
CA ALA A 294 -1.99 -4.82 -13.71
C ALA A 294 -1.32 -4.04 -14.87
N PHE A 295 -0.02 -4.26 -15.06
CA PHE A 295 0.73 -3.61 -16.14
C PHE A 295 0.52 -4.23 -17.52
N ASP A 296 -0.24 -5.32 -17.65
CA ASP A 296 -0.31 -6.14 -18.87
C ASP A 296 1.11 -6.52 -19.38
N ALA A 297 1.95 -6.93 -18.43
CA ALA A 297 3.36 -7.20 -18.63
C ALA A 297 3.67 -8.70 -18.63
N GLU A 298 4.73 -9.07 -19.35
CA GLU A 298 5.25 -10.43 -19.34
C GLU A 298 5.96 -10.72 -18.01
N LEU A 299 5.64 -11.85 -17.38
CA LEU A 299 6.31 -12.34 -16.18
C LEU A 299 7.40 -13.36 -16.55
N HIS A 300 8.66 -12.98 -16.37
CA HIS A 300 9.81 -13.81 -16.70
C HIS A 300 10.39 -14.46 -15.44
N LEU A 301 10.18 -15.77 -15.29
CA LEU A 301 10.73 -16.56 -14.21
C LEU A 301 12.17 -16.97 -14.55
N LEU A 302 13.14 -16.53 -13.74
CA LEU A 302 14.56 -16.78 -13.99
C LEU A 302 15.16 -17.72 -12.95
N TYR A 303 15.77 -18.81 -13.41
CA TYR A 303 16.66 -19.65 -12.60
C TYR A 303 18.10 -19.52 -13.10
N THR A 304 19.05 -19.38 -12.17
CA THR A 304 20.49 -19.40 -12.49
C THR A 304 21.09 -20.69 -11.98
N ALA A 305 21.60 -21.54 -12.86
CA ALA A 305 22.29 -22.79 -12.54
C ALA A 305 23.82 -22.61 -12.53
N ALA A 306 24.51 -23.47 -11.80
CA ALA A 306 25.96 -23.54 -11.81
C ALA A 306 26.49 -24.10 -13.14
N VAL A 307 27.55 -23.49 -13.67
CA VAL A 307 28.17 -23.91 -14.95
C VAL A 307 28.64 -25.36 -14.87
N GLY A 308 28.23 -26.19 -15.84
CA GLY A 308 28.63 -27.58 -15.95
C GLY A 308 27.91 -28.53 -14.97
N ASN A 309 26.88 -28.06 -14.28
CA ASN A 309 26.08 -28.87 -13.36
C ASN A 309 24.72 -29.22 -13.97
N ALA A 310 24.68 -30.33 -14.73
CA ALA A 310 23.46 -30.79 -15.39
C ALA A 310 22.33 -31.18 -14.41
N GLU A 311 22.65 -31.54 -13.16
CA GLU A 311 21.64 -31.83 -12.15
C GLU A 311 20.96 -30.55 -11.66
N ASP A 312 21.74 -29.49 -11.46
CA ASP A 312 21.25 -28.16 -11.08
C ASP A 312 20.40 -27.53 -12.19
N GLU A 313 20.80 -27.70 -13.46
CA GLU A 313 19.98 -27.28 -14.60
C GLU A 313 18.62 -28.01 -14.63
N LYS A 314 18.62 -29.34 -14.44
CA LYS A 314 17.37 -30.14 -14.35
C LYS A 314 16.53 -29.76 -13.13
N HIS A 315 17.16 -29.39 -12.02
CA HIS A 315 16.44 -28.89 -10.85
C HIS A 315 15.80 -27.54 -11.14
N GLY A 316 16.54 -26.61 -11.74
CA GLY A 316 16.04 -25.30 -12.16
C GLY A 316 14.87 -25.39 -13.12
N GLN A 317 14.93 -26.27 -14.14
CA GLN A 317 13.83 -26.50 -15.07
C GLN A 317 12.56 -26.97 -14.34
N ARG A 318 12.68 -27.99 -13.47
CA ARG A 318 11.55 -28.49 -12.67
C ARG A 318 10.99 -27.42 -11.73
N HIS A 319 11.86 -26.63 -11.12
CA HIS A 319 11.47 -25.54 -10.23
C HIS A 319 10.67 -24.47 -10.99
N LEU A 320 11.15 -24.00 -12.13
CA LEU A 320 10.45 -23.04 -12.97
C LEU A 320 9.10 -23.59 -13.45
N GLN A 321 9.08 -24.85 -13.92
CA GLN A 321 7.84 -25.48 -14.36
C GLN A 321 6.81 -25.59 -13.23
N GLY A 322 7.22 -25.97 -12.03
CA GLY A 322 6.32 -26.03 -10.88
C GLY A 322 5.72 -24.67 -10.51
N MET A 323 6.47 -23.57 -10.71
CA MET A 323 5.95 -22.21 -10.51
C MET A 323 4.94 -21.81 -11.59
N VAL A 324 5.17 -22.19 -12.85
CA VAL A 324 4.19 -21.99 -13.93
C VAL A 324 2.91 -22.78 -13.64
N GLU A 325 3.03 -24.04 -13.24
CA GLU A 325 1.89 -24.89 -12.88
C GLU A 325 1.11 -24.31 -11.70
N MET A 326 1.80 -23.76 -10.69
CA MET A 326 1.17 -23.06 -9.57
C MET A 326 0.34 -21.87 -10.06
N LEU A 327 0.90 -20.98 -10.88
CA LEU A 327 0.18 -19.79 -11.38
C LEU A 327 -0.98 -20.14 -12.32
N ARG A 328 -0.90 -21.28 -13.02
CA ARG A 328 -1.94 -21.79 -13.92
C ARG A 328 -2.96 -22.69 -13.22
N ALA A 329 -2.83 -22.94 -11.92
CA ALA A 329 -3.81 -23.69 -11.16
C ALA A 329 -5.20 -23.03 -11.29
N PRO A 330 -6.31 -23.79 -11.43
CA PRO A 330 -7.63 -23.25 -11.72
C PRO A 330 -8.06 -22.09 -10.80
N GLU A 331 -7.70 -22.18 -9.52
CA GLU A 331 -8.02 -21.18 -8.50
C GLU A 331 -7.32 -19.84 -8.73
N LEU A 332 -6.12 -19.88 -9.32
CA LEU A 332 -5.31 -18.70 -9.63
C LEU A 332 -5.49 -18.24 -11.08
N ALA A 333 -5.86 -19.15 -12.00
CA ALA A 333 -6.15 -18.83 -13.39
C ALA A 333 -7.34 -17.87 -13.52
N VAL A 334 -8.36 -17.99 -12.65
CA VAL A 334 -9.47 -17.01 -12.58
C VAL A 334 -8.96 -15.61 -12.23
N ARG A 335 -7.95 -15.51 -11.37
CA ARG A 335 -7.41 -14.23 -10.91
C ARG A 335 -6.45 -13.61 -11.92
N TYR A 336 -5.55 -14.42 -12.46
CA TYR A 336 -4.43 -13.98 -13.29
C TYR A 336 -4.71 -14.05 -14.79
N GLY A 337 -5.79 -14.73 -15.21
CA GLY A 337 -6.18 -14.80 -16.62
C GLY A 337 -5.06 -15.34 -17.50
N GLU A 338 -4.88 -14.72 -18.67
CA GLU A 338 -3.87 -15.07 -19.67
C GLU A 338 -2.52 -14.37 -19.43
N LEU A 339 -2.01 -14.40 -18.18
CA LEU A 339 -0.65 -13.92 -17.91
C LEU A 339 0.35 -14.59 -18.87
N VAL A 340 1.13 -13.77 -19.58
CA VAL A 340 2.25 -14.24 -20.39
C VAL A 340 3.41 -14.56 -19.46
N ILE A 341 3.62 -15.86 -19.22
CA ILE A 341 4.69 -16.35 -18.33
C ILE A 341 5.79 -16.99 -19.19
N GLU A 342 6.98 -16.42 -19.12
CA GLU A 342 8.19 -16.98 -19.75
C GLU A 342 9.12 -17.57 -18.69
N THR A 343 9.77 -18.69 -19.01
CA THR A 343 10.77 -19.31 -18.14
C THR A 343 12.15 -19.22 -18.77
N ARG A 344 13.13 -18.76 -18.01
CA ARG A 344 14.51 -18.61 -18.46
C ARG A 344 15.45 -19.32 -17.51
N LEU A 345 16.29 -20.21 -18.04
CA LEU A 345 17.37 -20.84 -17.30
C LEU A 345 18.69 -20.35 -17.89
N ILE A 346 19.53 -19.74 -17.04
CA ILE A 346 20.87 -19.31 -17.42
C ILE A 346 21.91 -20.05 -16.58
N THR A 347 23.12 -20.21 -17.10
CA THR A 347 24.25 -20.76 -16.36
C THR A 347 25.24 -19.66 -16.01
N GLY A 348 25.69 -19.58 -14.77
CA GLY A 348 26.58 -18.51 -14.30
C GLY A 348 27.65 -18.99 -13.31
N ARG A 349 28.87 -18.44 -13.42
CA ARG A 349 29.93 -18.67 -12.41
C ARG A 349 29.73 -17.78 -11.17
N ASP A 350 29.28 -16.55 -11.37
CA ASP A 350 28.83 -15.64 -10.31
C ASP A 350 27.32 -15.41 -10.49
N PHE A 351 26.53 -16.01 -9.61
CA PHE A 351 25.07 -15.88 -9.59
C PHE A 351 24.60 -14.43 -9.53
N VAL A 352 25.26 -13.58 -8.74
CA VAL A 352 24.87 -12.18 -8.58
C VAL A 352 25.07 -11.44 -9.89
N GLN A 353 26.25 -11.57 -10.50
CA GLN A 353 26.54 -10.89 -11.75
C GLN A 353 25.67 -11.40 -12.90
N SER A 354 25.34 -12.69 -12.92
CA SER A 354 24.48 -13.28 -13.94
C SER A 354 23.07 -12.70 -13.87
N ILE A 355 22.48 -12.60 -12.67
CA ILE A 355 21.16 -11.99 -12.47
C ILE A 355 21.20 -10.48 -12.76
N VAL A 356 22.24 -9.77 -12.32
CA VAL A 356 22.39 -8.33 -12.58
C VAL A 356 22.49 -8.04 -14.08
N ALA A 357 23.30 -8.80 -14.82
CA ALA A 357 23.43 -8.65 -16.26
C ALA A 357 22.09 -8.95 -16.95
N GLU A 358 21.43 -10.04 -16.59
CA GLU A 358 20.13 -10.42 -17.15
C GLU A 358 19.05 -9.37 -16.85
N SER A 359 19.04 -8.78 -15.66
CA SER A 359 18.07 -7.76 -15.24
C SER A 359 18.05 -6.51 -16.12
N SER A 360 19.08 -6.27 -16.92
CA SER A 360 19.14 -5.12 -17.84
C SER A 360 18.15 -5.17 -19.00
N ALA A 361 17.60 -6.34 -19.31
CA ALA A 361 16.56 -6.51 -20.31
C ALA A 361 15.13 -6.29 -19.76
N TYR A 362 14.98 -5.91 -18.49
CA TYR A 362 13.70 -5.87 -17.79
C TYR A 362 13.44 -4.49 -17.19
N ASP A 363 12.16 -4.18 -16.99
CA ASP A 363 11.70 -2.86 -16.52
C ASP A 363 11.50 -2.85 -15.00
N LEU A 364 11.12 -4.01 -14.45
CA LEU A 364 10.91 -4.24 -13.04
C LEU A 364 11.47 -5.60 -12.62
N MET A 365 12.02 -5.70 -11.42
CA MET A 365 12.46 -6.96 -10.83
C MET A 365 11.80 -7.19 -9.48
N VAL A 366 11.18 -8.35 -9.27
CA VAL A 366 10.59 -8.74 -7.99
C VAL A 366 11.31 -9.96 -7.45
N ILE A 367 11.82 -9.89 -6.22
CA ILE A 367 12.64 -10.94 -5.63
C ILE A 367 12.21 -11.30 -4.20
N GLY A 368 12.12 -12.60 -3.92
CA GLY A 368 11.89 -13.08 -2.56
C GLY A 368 13.12 -12.90 -1.68
N ALA A 369 12.94 -12.38 -0.47
CA ALA A 369 14.00 -12.30 0.53
C ALA A 369 14.44 -13.73 0.95
N PRO A 370 15.72 -13.94 1.29
CA PRO A 370 16.20 -15.25 1.73
C PRO A 370 15.68 -15.57 3.14
N ARG A 371 15.81 -16.84 3.58
CA ARG A 371 15.49 -17.22 4.99
C ARG A 371 16.23 -16.29 5.95
N ARG A 372 15.46 -15.63 6.82
CA ARG A 372 15.98 -14.87 7.96
C ARG A 372 16.78 -15.86 8.83
N THR A 373 18.04 -15.56 9.12
CA THR A 373 18.70 -16.16 10.27
C THR A 373 18.05 -15.61 11.55
N TRP A 374 18.11 -16.38 12.64
CA TRP A 374 17.57 -16.08 13.98
C TRP A 374 17.87 -14.65 14.54
N ARG A 375 18.76 -13.87 13.92
CA ARG A 375 19.10 -12.49 14.31
C ARG A 375 18.56 -11.39 13.39
N GLY A 376 17.60 -11.66 12.50
CA GLY A 376 16.78 -10.64 11.83
C GLY A 376 17.46 -9.80 10.72
N THR A 377 18.77 -9.57 10.80
CA THR A 377 19.45 -8.62 9.92
C THR A 377 19.81 -9.24 8.54
N LEU A 378 19.31 -8.66 7.44
CA LEU A 378 19.94 -8.84 6.12
C LEU A 378 21.39 -8.37 6.27
N ARG A 379 22.42 -9.15 5.95
CA ARG A 379 23.79 -8.63 6.07
C ARG A 379 24.11 -7.62 4.95
N PRO A 380 25.03 -6.66 5.17
CA PRO A 380 25.48 -5.70 4.15
C PRO A 380 26.01 -6.29 2.84
N ASN A 381 26.22 -7.62 2.77
CA ASN A 381 26.77 -8.33 1.61
C ASN A 381 25.99 -9.61 1.27
N THR A 382 24.68 -9.66 1.54
CA THR A 382 23.86 -10.74 1.00
C THR A 382 23.83 -10.71 -0.53
N LYS A 383 23.63 -11.87 -1.17
CA LYS A 383 23.46 -11.97 -2.63
C LYS A 383 22.37 -11.01 -3.11
N ILE A 384 21.23 -10.97 -2.41
CA ILE A 384 20.08 -10.11 -2.71
C ILE A 384 20.45 -8.62 -2.61
N ALA A 385 21.08 -8.19 -1.52
CA ALA A 385 21.52 -6.80 -1.40
C ALA A 385 22.53 -6.41 -2.50
N ARG A 386 23.39 -7.33 -2.94
CA ARG A 386 24.31 -7.09 -4.08
C ARG A 386 23.56 -7.04 -5.41
N ILE A 387 22.55 -7.88 -5.63
CA ILE A 387 21.71 -7.87 -6.84
C ILE A 387 21.01 -6.52 -6.95
N ILE A 388 20.25 -6.12 -5.94
CA ILE A 388 19.43 -4.89 -5.97
C ILE A 388 20.28 -3.63 -6.13
N ARG A 389 21.47 -3.60 -5.53
CA ARG A 389 22.40 -2.46 -5.67
C ARG A 389 22.88 -2.28 -7.11
N ASN A 390 23.07 -3.38 -7.83
CA ASN A 390 23.75 -3.35 -9.13
C ASN A 390 22.82 -3.62 -10.31
N CYS A 391 21.61 -4.15 -10.10
CA CYS A 391 20.61 -4.31 -11.16
C CYS A 391 20.23 -2.94 -11.72
N THR A 392 19.82 -2.84 -12.97
CA THR A 392 19.37 -1.59 -13.59
C THR A 392 17.91 -1.21 -13.32
N PRO A 393 16.92 -2.13 -13.31
CA PRO A 393 15.52 -1.75 -13.11
C PRO A 393 15.22 -1.39 -11.67
N THR A 394 14.03 -0.80 -11.46
CA THR A 394 13.41 -0.76 -10.13
C THR A 394 13.30 -2.19 -9.59
N ALA A 395 13.64 -2.39 -8.33
CA ALA A 395 13.64 -3.72 -7.72
C ALA A 395 12.82 -3.76 -6.44
N ILE A 396 11.97 -4.77 -6.30
CA ILE A 396 11.10 -4.98 -5.14
C ILE A 396 11.54 -6.25 -4.41
N VAL A 397 11.84 -6.12 -3.12
CA VAL A 397 12.19 -7.26 -2.26
C VAL A 397 11.04 -7.59 -1.35
N ILE A 398 10.58 -8.83 -1.39
CA ILE A 398 9.46 -9.29 -0.58
C ILE A 398 9.96 -10.13 0.59
N SER A 399 9.65 -9.68 1.81
CA SER A 399 9.95 -10.37 3.06
C SER A 399 8.64 -10.74 3.75
N SER A 400 8.23 -12.00 3.65
CA SER A 400 7.03 -12.48 4.32
C SER A 400 7.33 -12.93 5.75
N ARG A 401 6.40 -12.64 6.66
CA ARG A 401 6.46 -13.08 8.08
C ARG A 401 5.44 -14.15 8.42
N ARG A 402 4.49 -14.47 7.53
CA ARG A 402 3.47 -15.47 7.81
C ARG A 402 4.11 -16.87 7.81
N ARG A 403 4.27 -17.44 9.00
CA ARG A 403 4.47 -18.89 9.15
C ARG A 403 3.23 -19.56 8.57
N VAL A 404 3.44 -20.34 7.51
CA VAL A 404 2.45 -21.25 6.89
C VAL A 404 1.48 -20.55 5.92
N ILE A 405 1.57 -21.02 4.66
CA ILE A 405 0.78 -20.70 3.44
C ILE A 405 -0.75 -20.87 3.62
N GLY A 406 -1.24 -21.29 4.79
CA GLY A 406 -2.66 -21.55 5.02
C GLY A 406 -3.56 -20.31 5.14
N SER A 407 -3.02 -19.10 5.23
CA SER A 407 -3.82 -17.89 5.49
C SER A 407 -4.13 -17.04 4.26
N TRP A 408 -3.19 -16.92 3.32
CA TRP A 408 -3.40 -16.16 2.08
C TRP A 408 -4.33 -16.93 1.13
N VAL A 409 -4.06 -18.22 0.89
CA VAL A 409 -4.92 -19.10 0.10
C VAL A 409 -6.34 -19.20 0.69
N LYS A 410 -6.51 -19.24 2.02
CA LYS A 410 -7.85 -19.23 2.64
C LYS A 410 -8.63 -17.93 2.46
N ARG A 411 -7.96 -16.76 2.50
CA ARG A 411 -8.62 -15.47 2.19
C ARG A 411 -8.92 -15.34 0.71
N LEU A 412 -8.08 -15.90 -0.16
CA LEU A 412 -8.25 -15.88 -1.62
C LEU A 412 -9.35 -16.82 -2.11
N LEU A 413 -9.44 -18.05 -1.57
CA LEU A 413 -10.50 -19.01 -1.90
C LEU A 413 -11.88 -18.62 -1.36
N ALA A 414 -11.94 -17.70 -0.39
CA ALA A 414 -13.21 -17.12 0.04
C ALA A 414 -13.78 -16.12 -0.99
N VAL A 415 -12.92 -15.45 -1.77
CA VAL A 415 -13.33 -14.50 -2.82
C VAL A 415 -13.72 -15.22 -4.12
N SER A 416 -13.11 -16.38 -4.42
CA SER A 416 -13.37 -17.14 -5.66
C SER A 416 -14.59 -18.07 -5.63
N ARG A 417 -15.43 -18.01 -4.58
CA ARG A 417 -16.68 -18.78 -4.47
C ARG A 417 -17.94 -18.00 -4.87
N ARG A 418 -17.77 -16.83 -5.50
CA ARG A 418 -18.87 -16.06 -6.09
C ARG A 418 -19.13 -16.48 -7.53
#